data_AF-A0A7S3N648-F1
#
_entry.id   AF-A0A7S3N648-F1
#
_cell.length_a   1.000
_cell.length_b   1.000
_cell.length_c   1.000
_cell.angle_alpha   90.00
_cell.angle_beta   90.00
_cell.angle_gamma   90.00
#
_symmetry.space_group_name_H-M   'P 1'
#
loop_
_entity.id
_entity.type
_entity.pdbx_description
1 polymer ?
#
loop_
_entity_poly.entity_id
_entity_poly.type
_entity_poly.pdbx_seq_one_letter_code
_entity_poly.pdbx_strand_id
1 'polypeptide(L)'
;INIVSPLSCLHDLELAEKYKLPTDSYLHSNGLFNSDLGSEFDGLDPFKEGNELIVDLMKATRCISTNFKYEYDYTILKDTKERVHLVSLDAWFFKITENLKHKCMQELAFA
;
A
#
# COMPACT_ATOMS: atom_id res chain seq x y z
N ILE A 1 14.27 -13.76 -3.64
CA ILE A 1 14.44 -12.30 -3.43
C ILE A 1 13.05 -11.79 -3.15
N ASN A 2 12.81 -11.19 -1.98
CA ASN A 2 11.54 -10.53 -1.70
C ASN A 2 11.63 -9.09 -2.21
N ILE A 3 10.59 -8.64 -2.90
CA ILE A 3 10.47 -7.24 -3.32
C ILE A 3 10.18 -6.42 -2.06
N VAL A 4 10.88 -5.29 -1.91
CA VAL A 4 10.58 -4.29 -0.89
C VAL A 4 9.78 -3.19 -1.59
N SER A 5 8.51 -3.01 -1.19
CA SER A 5 7.62 -1.97 -1.69
C SER A 5 7.25 -1.02 -0.53
N PRO A 6 8.07 0.02 -0.29
CA PRO A 6 8.02 0.80 0.95
C PRO A 6 6.68 1.45 1.23
N LEU A 7 5.94 1.79 0.17
CA LEU A 7 4.65 2.47 0.30
C LEU A 7 3.45 1.52 0.32
N SER A 8 3.68 0.20 0.24
CA SER A 8 2.62 -0.80 0.21
C SER A 8 2.40 -1.50 1.55
N CYS A 9 3.38 -1.46 2.46
CA CYS A 9 3.20 -1.93 3.83
C CYS A 9 4.21 -1.30 4.80
N LEU A 10 3.86 -1.24 6.08
CA LEU A 10 4.71 -0.63 7.12
C LEU A 10 6.05 -1.35 7.28
N HIS A 11 6.08 -2.67 7.15
CA HIS A 11 7.32 -3.45 7.28
C HIS A 11 8.35 -3.05 6.20
N ASP A 12 7.90 -2.89 4.95
CA ASP A 12 8.77 -2.48 3.86
C ASP A 12 9.22 -1.03 4.00
N LEU A 13 8.37 -0.15 4.56
CA LEU A 13 8.74 1.22 4.88
C LEU A 13 9.89 1.26 5.89
N GLU A 14 9.78 0.51 6.99
CA GLU A 14 10.84 0.43 8.02
C GLU A 14 12.16 -0.09 7.44
N LEU A 15 12.08 -1.09 6.55
CA LEU A 15 13.26 -1.59 5.84
C LEU A 15 13.85 -0.53 4.92
N ALA A 16 13.01 0.19 4.18
CA ALA A 16 13.45 1.25 3.27
C ALA A 16 14.17 2.37 4.02
N GLU A 17 13.64 2.83 5.15
CA GLU A 17 14.28 3.85 5.99
C GLU A 17 15.63 3.35 6.54
N LYS A 18 15.67 2.12 7.06
CA LYS A 18 16.89 1.52 7.61
C LYS A 18 18.02 1.45 6.58
N TYR A 19 17.69 1.12 5.35
CA TYR A 19 18.66 0.96 4.26
C TYR A 19 18.75 2.15 3.31
N LYS A 20 18.05 3.25 3.61
CA LYS A 20 17.98 4.47 2.79
C LYS A 20 17.56 4.20 1.34
N LEU A 21 16.57 3.33 1.14
CA LEU A 21 15.99 3.06 -0.17
C LEU A 21 15.03 4.20 -0.58
N PRO A 22 14.85 4.44 -1.90
CA PRO A 22 13.85 5.36 -2.39
C PRO A 22 12.44 4.99 -1.91
N THR A 23 11.63 6.00 -1.64
CA THR A 23 10.26 5.86 -1.14
C THR A 23 9.27 6.61 -2.05
N ASP A 24 9.59 6.68 -3.34
CA ASP A 24 8.75 7.34 -4.34
C ASP A 24 7.44 6.58 -4.56
N SER A 25 6.34 7.32 -4.72
CA SER A 25 5.02 6.77 -4.99
C SER A 25 4.75 6.75 -6.48
N TYR A 26 4.35 5.58 -6.98
CA TYR A 26 3.76 5.43 -8.31
C TYR A 26 2.24 5.60 -8.30
N LEU A 27 1.67 6.02 -7.17
CA LEU A 27 0.24 6.26 -7.00
C LEU A 27 -0.02 7.75 -6.75
N HIS A 28 -1.08 8.26 -7.36
CA HIS A 28 -1.73 9.51 -6.99
C HIS A 28 -2.35 9.42 -5.59
N SER A 29 -2.70 10.56 -5.00
CA SER A 29 -3.35 10.63 -3.68
C SER A 29 -4.73 9.94 -3.63
N ASN A 30 -5.34 9.66 -4.78
CA ASN A 30 -6.60 8.91 -4.90
C ASN A 30 -6.39 7.38 -5.03
N GLY A 31 -5.14 6.90 -4.99
CA GLY A 31 -4.79 5.48 -5.08
C GLY A 31 -4.69 4.90 -6.49
N LEU A 32 -4.90 5.71 -7.54
CA LEU A 32 -4.67 5.29 -8.93
C LEU A 32 -3.21 5.46 -9.30
N PHE A 33 -2.73 4.69 -10.28
CA PHE A 33 -1.37 4.86 -10.79
C PHE A 33 -1.14 6.26 -11.35
N ASN A 34 0.08 6.78 -11.18
CA ASN A 34 0.54 8.02 -11.78
C ASN A 34 1.43 7.77 -13.00
N SER A 35 1.73 8.84 -13.73
CA SER A 35 2.56 8.80 -14.93
C SER A 35 4.03 8.40 -14.69
N ASP A 36 4.52 8.42 -13.45
CA ASP A 36 5.92 8.09 -13.14
C ASP A 36 6.20 6.60 -13.35
N LEU A 37 5.17 5.75 -13.29
CA LEU A 37 5.26 4.34 -13.68
C LEU A 37 5.31 4.14 -15.20
N GLY A 38 4.71 5.07 -15.95
CA GLY A 38 4.52 5.03 -17.40
C GLY A 38 3.19 5.68 -17.79
N SER A 39 3.17 6.39 -18.91
CA SER A 39 1.99 7.15 -19.36
C SER A 39 0.74 6.27 -19.61
N GLU A 40 0.95 5.01 -19.97
CA GLU A 40 -0.08 4.00 -20.19
C GLU A 40 -0.73 3.51 -18.88
N PHE A 41 -0.10 3.77 -17.73
CA PHE A 41 -0.62 3.41 -16.43
C PHE A 41 -1.39 4.55 -15.75
N ASP A 42 -1.22 5.78 -16.19
CA ASP A 42 -1.79 6.94 -15.52
C ASP A 42 -3.32 6.84 -15.39
N GLY A 43 -3.81 6.89 -14.15
CA GLY A 43 -5.23 6.78 -13.81
C GLY A 43 -5.79 5.35 -13.75
N LEU A 44 -5.00 4.30 -13.96
CA LEU A 44 -5.48 2.92 -13.86
C LEU A 44 -5.56 2.45 -12.40
N ASP A 45 -6.58 1.63 -12.09
CA ASP A 45 -6.75 0.98 -10.79
C ASP A 45 -5.69 -0.13 -10.59
N PRO A 46 -4.82 -0.05 -9.57
CA PRO A 46 -3.76 -1.03 -9.34
C PRO A 46 -4.27 -2.41 -8.92
N PHE A 47 -5.53 -2.56 -8.53
CA PHE A 47 -6.12 -3.86 -8.21
C PHE A 47 -6.90 -4.48 -9.37
N LYS A 48 -7.05 -3.76 -10.48
CA LYS A 48 -7.79 -4.20 -11.67
C LYS A 48 -6.95 -4.01 -12.93
N GLU A 49 -7.36 -3.12 -13.82
CA GLU A 49 -6.78 -2.94 -15.15
C GLU A 49 -5.28 -2.59 -15.12
N GLY A 50 -4.81 -1.89 -14.10
CA GLY A 50 -3.39 -1.59 -13.95
C GLY A 50 -2.55 -2.84 -13.70
N ASN A 51 -3.01 -3.74 -12.81
CA ASN A 51 -2.30 -5.00 -12.54
C ASN A 51 -2.38 -5.98 -13.70
N GLU A 52 -3.52 -6.03 -14.40
CA GLU A 52 -3.65 -6.83 -15.63
C GLU A 52 -2.61 -6.41 -16.68
N LEU A 53 -2.45 -5.09 -16.89
CA LEU A 53 -1.45 -4.55 -17.81
C LEU A 53 -0.01 -4.88 -17.38
N ILE A 54 0.33 -4.74 -16.08
CA ILE A 54 1.65 -5.13 -15.54
C ILE A 54 1.93 -6.60 -15.84
N VAL A 55 0.97 -7.48 -15.54
CA VAL A 55 1.13 -8.92 -15.73
C VAL A 55 1.36 -9.25 -17.21
N ASP A 56 0.62 -8.61 -18.12
CA ASP A 56 0.78 -8.85 -19.56
C ASP A 56 2.12 -8.34 -20.10
N LEU A 57 2.60 -7.19 -19.63
CA LEU A 57 3.95 -6.69 -19.92
C LEU A 57 5.04 -7.65 -19.41
N MET A 58 4.91 -8.16 -18.19
CA MET A 58 5.87 -9.10 -17.62
C MET A 58 5.86 -10.47 -18.35
N LYS A 59 4.71 -10.92 -18.86
CA LYS A 59 4.63 -12.11 -19.74
C LYS A 59 5.34 -11.85 -21.06
N ALA A 60 5.06 -10.72 -21.71
CA ALA A 60 5.63 -10.37 -23.00
C ALA A 60 7.16 -10.26 -22.94
N THR A 61 7.69 -9.75 -21.83
CA THR A 61 9.13 -9.61 -21.56
C THR A 61 9.79 -10.87 -20.99
N ARG A 62 9.04 -11.96 -20.78
CA ARG A 62 9.51 -13.23 -20.20
C ARG A 62 10.11 -13.08 -18.79
N CYS A 63 9.64 -12.10 -18.03
CA CYS A 63 10.00 -11.89 -16.63
C CYS A 63 9.17 -12.75 -15.66
N ILE A 64 8.06 -13.35 -16.12
CA ILE A 64 7.27 -14.30 -15.33
C ILE A 64 7.72 -15.74 -15.62
N SER A 65 8.30 -16.40 -14.62
CA SER A 65 8.56 -17.84 -14.69
C SER A 65 7.33 -18.69 -14.37
N THR A 66 6.48 -18.18 -13.48
CA THR A 66 5.36 -18.93 -12.90
C THR A 66 4.27 -17.97 -12.46
N ASN A 67 3.01 -18.32 -12.71
CA ASN A 67 1.85 -17.52 -12.30
C ASN A 67 0.88 -18.41 -11.50
N PHE A 68 0.51 -17.99 -10.30
CA PHE A 68 -0.39 -18.71 -9.41
C PHE A 68 -1.44 -17.77 -8.84
N LYS A 69 -2.64 -18.27 -8.62
CA LYS A 69 -3.63 -17.58 -7.80
C LYS A 69 -3.39 -17.95 -6.35
N TYR A 70 -3.35 -16.94 -5.49
CA TYR A 70 -3.20 -17.11 -4.05
C TYR A 70 -4.39 -16.48 -3.35
N GLU A 71 -4.97 -17.20 -2.40
CA GLU A 71 -6.00 -16.66 -1.51
C GLU A 71 -5.33 -16.08 -0.27
N TYR A 72 -5.68 -14.83 0.04
CA TYR A 72 -5.17 -14.11 1.19
C TYR A 72 -6.21 -13.13 1.72
N ASP A 73 -6.08 -12.78 2.99
CA ASP A 73 -6.94 -11.80 3.63
C ASP A 73 -6.51 -10.38 3.25
N TYR A 74 -7.47 -9.53 2.89
CA TYR A 74 -7.25 -8.12 2.60
C TYR A 74 -8.34 -7.25 3.22
N THR A 75 -7.98 -5.99 3.52
CA THR A 75 -8.90 -5.03 4.10
C THR A 75 -9.81 -4.44 3.02
N ILE A 76 -11.11 -4.42 3.30
CA ILE A 76 -12.12 -3.77 2.46
C ILE A 76 -12.86 -2.68 3.21
N LEU A 77 -13.27 -1.63 2.51
CA LEU A 77 -14.20 -0.64 3.02
C LEU A 77 -15.57 -1.27 3.21
N LYS A 78 -16.16 -1.08 4.40
CA LYS A 78 -17.42 -1.72 4.77
C LYS A 78 -18.57 -1.33 3.84
N ASP A 79 -18.59 -0.08 3.40
CA ASP A 79 -19.71 0.50 2.67
C ASP A 79 -19.59 0.26 1.16
N THR A 80 -18.44 0.54 0.55
CA THR A 80 -18.23 0.37 -0.90
C THR A 80 -17.79 -1.03 -1.30
N LYS A 81 -17.33 -1.85 -0.34
CA LYS A 81 -16.69 -3.16 -0.57
C LYS A 81 -15.41 -3.11 -1.40
N GLU A 82 -14.85 -1.91 -1.59
CA GLU A 82 -13.59 -1.72 -2.30
C GLU A 82 -12.41 -2.04 -1.39
N ARG A 83 -11.28 -2.42 -2.00
CA ARG A 83 -10.04 -2.71 -1.29
C ARG A 83 -9.39 -1.42 -0.78
N VAL A 84 -8.75 -1.49 0.38
CA VAL A 84 -7.99 -0.38 0.93
C VAL A 84 -6.57 -0.38 0.37
N HIS A 85 -6.15 0.75 -0.16
CA HIS A 85 -4.75 1.02 -0.50
C HIS A 85 -4.03 1.69 0.67
N LEU A 86 -2.77 1.33 0.85
CA LEU A 86 -1.82 2.11 1.64
C LEU A 86 -1.16 3.12 0.70
N VAL A 87 -1.24 4.40 1.07
CA VAL A 87 -0.62 5.52 0.34
C VAL A 87 0.05 6.45 1.34
N SER A 88 1.13 7.09 0.94
CA SER A 88 1.75 8.18 1.69
C SER A 88 1.06 9.50 1.37
N LEU A 89 0.67 10.23 2.40
CA LEU A 89 0.01 11.53 2.27
C LEU A 89 0.42 12.47 3.40
N ASP A 90 0.42 13.77 3.09
CA ASP A 90 0.55 14.79 4.12
C ASP A 90 -0.74 14.86 4.94
N ALA A 91 -0.65 14.50 6.22
CA ALA A 91 -1.77 14.50 7.14
C ALA A 91 -1.40 15.08 8.51
N TRP A 92 -2.43 15.58 9.18
CA TRP A 92 -2.33 15.98 10.57
C TRP A 92 -2.54 14.77 11.47
N PHE A 93 -1.53 14.45 12.26
CA PHE A 93 -1.61 13.34 13.22
C PHE A 93 -1.65 13.88 14.64
N PHE A 94 -2.58 13.36 15.44
CA PHE A 94 -2.52 13.54 16.88
C PHE A 94 -1.58 12.49 17.48
N LYS A 95 -0.55 12.92 18.21
CA LYS A 95 0.40 12.00 18.83
C LYS A 95 -0.24 11.32 20.04
N ILE A 96 -0.59 10.04 19.89
CA ILE A 96 -1.00 9.20 21.02
C ILE A 96 0.25 8.86 21.83
N THR A 97 0.39 9.49 23.00
CA THR A 97 1.49 9.23 23.94
C THR A 97 1.13 8.06 24.86
N GLU A 98 2.14 7.40 25.43
CA GLU A 98 1.93 6.35 26.44
C GLU A 98 1.13 6.84 27.65
N ASN A 99 1.32 8.09 28.08
CA ASN A 99 0.54 8.69 29.17
C ASN A 99 -0.94 8.82 28.80
N LEU A 100 -1.25 9.29 27.58
CA LEU A 100 -2.64 9.37 27.13
C LEU A 100 -3.27 7.98 27.02
N LYS A 101 -2.54 7.01 26.45
CA LYS A 101 -2.98 5.62 26.36
C LYS A 101 -3.30 5.06 27.74
N HIS A 102 -2.43 5.29 28.72
CA HIS A 102 -2.65 4.83 30.09
C HIS A 102 -3.91 5.43 30.71
N LYS A 103 -4.12 6.75 30.59
CA LYS A 103 -5.33 7.42 31.08
C LYS A 103 -6.61 6.87 30.44
N CYS A 104 -6.61 6.69 29.12
CA CYS A 104 -7.77 6.11 28.42
C CYS A 104 -8.09 4.69 28.90
N MET A 105 -7.07 3.85 29.12
CA MET A 105 -7.26 2.49 29.61
C MET A 105 -7.80 2.46 31.05
N GLN A 106 -7.41 3.42 31.90
CA GLN A 106 -7.97 3.54 33.25
C GLN A 106 -9.46 3.86 33.19
N GLU A 107 -9.87 4.85 32.40
CA GLU A 107 -11.29 5.22 32.25
C GLU A 107 -12.13 4.05 31.71
N LEU A 108 -11.62 3.30 30.72
CA LEU A 108 -12.31 2.13 30.17
C LEU A 108 -12.45 0.98 31.17
N ALA A 109 -11.55 0.84 32.14
CA ALA A 109 -11.62 -0.20 33.16
C ALA A 109 -12.69 0.07 34.23
N PHE A 110 -13.22 1.29 34.30
CA PHE A 110 -14.30 1.69 35.20
C PHE A 110 -15.65 1.90 34.48
N ALA A 111 -15.73 1.62 33.18
CA ALA A 111 -16.96 1.64 32.37
C ALA A 111 -17.56 0.24 32.20
#